data_AF-A0A1S2EVA0-F1
#
_entry.id   AF-A0A1S2EVA0-F1
#
_cell.length_a   1.000
_cell.length_b   1.000
_cell.length_c   1.000
_cell.angle_alpha   90.00
_cell.angle_beta   90.00
_cell.angle_gamma   90.00
#
_symmetry.space_group_name_H-M   'P 1'
#
loop_
_entity.id
_entity.type
_entity.pdbx_description
1 polymer ?
#
loop_
_entity_poly.entity_id
_entity_poly.type
_entity_poly.pdbx_seq_one_letter_code
_entity_poly.pdbx_strand_id
1 'polypeptide(L)'
;MVSAIEYLEEPIKPTDLKYAILHLSSGIELILKERLRREHWTLLFNKVEKASLQDYKNGKFTSANFDDCIDRLINICEVGINQQMGKNLNSLRDKRNRFEHFGIVDSSEALKATVADALNFLIDFVNDELEDEVDYDEMVVIREEVLKFDAFVSQRWKAIGSKIAKIKLVVTCPRCLQDAADRSDGFQCLFCDTRMTIQRKLPMSMCLRF
;
A
#
# COMPACT_ATOMS: atom_id res chain seq x y z
N MET A 1 3.48 -10.02 4.14
CA MET A 1 3.36 -8.60 4.57
C MET A 1 2.99 -8.48 6.03
N VAL A 2 2.02 -9.27 6.52
CA VAL A 2 1.71 -9.36 7.97
C VAL A 2 2.96 -9.59 8.82
N SER A 3 3.86 -10.47 8.38
CA SER A 3 5.15 -10.72 9.03
C SER A 3 6.04 -9.48 9.20
N ALA A 4 5.92 -8.44 8.36
CA ALA A 4 6.69 -7.22 8.54
C ALA A 4 6.22 -6.41 9.75
N ILE A 5 4.93 -6.48 10.05
CA ILE A 5 4.28 -5.67 11.07
C ILE A 5 4.53 -6.26 12.47
N GLU A 6 4.70 -7.58 12.55
CA GLU A 6 5.15 -8.28 13.77
C GLU A 6 6.48 -7.72 14.32
N TYR A 7 7.34 -7.15 13.46
CA TYR A 7 8.59 -6.52 13.85
C TYR A 7 8.46 -5.04 14.26
N LEU A 8 7.25 -4.49 14.25
CA LEU A 8 6.97 -3.08 14.59
C LEU A 8 6.36 -2.91 15.98
N GLU A 9 6.28 -3.99 16.77
CA GLU A 9 5.84 -3.93 18.17
C GLU A 9 6.92 -3.30 19.06
N GLU A 10 6.53 -2.32 19.89
CA GLU A 10 7.46 -1.64 20.80
C GLU A 10 7.81 -2.53 22.02
N PRO A 11 9.06 -2.51 22.51
CA PRO A 11 10.17 -1.66 22.07
C PRO A 11 10.85 -2.17 20.79
N ILE A 12 10.91 -1.33 19.75
CA ILE A 12 11.45 -1.69 18.44
C ILE A 12 12.98 -1.64 18.45
N LYS A 13 13.64 -2.75 18.14
CA LYS A 13 15.11 -2.81 17.97
C LYS A 13 15.52 -2.57 16.52
N PRO A 14 16.78 -2.15 16.27
CA PRO A 14 17.29 -2.01 14.90
C PRO A 14 17.17 -3.29 14.06
N THR A 15 17.34 -4.47 14.69
CA THR A 15 17.17 -5.77 14.03
C THR A 15 15.74 -6.00 13.55
N ASP A 16 14.76 -5.53 14.32
CA ASP A 16 13.34 -5.69 13.99
C ASP A 16 13.03 -4.80 12.77
N LEU A 17 13.53 -3.56 12.75
CA LEU A 17 13.42 -2.67 11.59
C LEU A 17 14.10 -3.23 10.33
N LYS A 18 15.23 -3.94 10.48
CA LYS A 18 15.87 -4.65 9.37
C LYS A 18 14.92 -5.69 8.77
N TYR A 19 14.31 -6.53 9.60
CA TYR A 19 13.37 -7.54 9.12
C TYR A 19 12.10 -6.91 8.55
N ALA A 20 11.56 -5.87 9.17
CA ALA A 20 10.44 -5.10 8.64
C ALA A 20 10.75 -4.58 7.22
N ILE A 21 11.92 -3.98 6.99
CA ILE A 21 12.34 -3.50 5.67
C ILE A 21 12.49 -4.64 4.65
N LEU A 22 13.10 -5.77 5.04
CA LEU A 22 13.22 -6.95 4.17
C LEU A 22 11.85 -7.49 3.75
N HIS A 23 10.93 -7.65 4.71
CA HIS A 23 9.58 -8.15 4.45
C HIS A 23 8.71 -7.15 3.69
N LEU A 24 8.83 -5.85 3.96
CA LEU A 24 8.13 -4.80 3.22
C LEU A 24 8.62 -4.71 1.78
N SER A 25 9.92 -4.74 1.55
CA SER A 25 10.49 -4.73 0.19
C SER A 25 9.94 -5.89 -0.65
N SER A 26 9.99 -7.11 -0.10
CA SER A 26 9.47 -8.30 -0.78
C SER A 26 7.96 -8.25 -0.99
N GLY A 27 7.20 -7.78 0.02
CA GLY A 27 5.75 -7.67 -0.04
C GLY A 27 5.27 -6.64 -1.07
N ILE A 28 5.91 -5.47 -1.10
CA ILE A 28 5.64 -4.43 -2.10
C ILE A 28 5.93 -4.97 -3.48
N GLU A 29 7.08 -5.61 -3.72
CA GLU A 29 7.40 -6.18 -5.04
C GLU A 29 6.33 -7.18 -5.54
N LEU A 30 5.80 -8.03 -4.64
CA LEU A 30 4.72 -8.95 -4.97
C LEU A 30 3.42 -8.23 -5.36
N ILE A 31 3.07 -7.16 -4.65
CA ILE A 31 1.89 -6.33 -4.94
C ILE A 31 2.01 -5.59 -6.28
N LEU A 32 3.19 -5.04 -6.57
CA LEU A 32 3.45 -4.39 -7.86
C LEU A 32 3.28 -5.40 -9.00
N LYS A 33 3.83 -6.61 -8.83
CA LYS A 33 3.69 -7.72 -9.78
C LYS A 33 2.24 -8.15 -9.93
N GLU A 34 1.47 -8.17 -8.85
CA GLU A 34 0.05 -8.47 -8.92
C GLU A 34 -0.71 -7.47 -9.80
N ARG A 35 -0.46 -6.17 -9.64
CA ARG A 35 -1.06 -5.16 -10.53
C ARG A 35 -0.66 -5.33 -12.00
N LEU A 36 0.59 -5.71 -12.28
CA LEU A 36 1.03 -6.05 -13.64
C LEU A 36 0.37 -7.31 -14.18
N ARG A 37 0.16 -8.32 -13.34
CA ARG A 37 -0.51 -9.57 -13.72
C ARG A 37 -1.94 -9.30 -14.18
N ARG A 38 -2.65 -8.39 -13.49
CA ARG A 38 -4.01 -7.95 -13.84
C ARG A 38 -4.07 -7.25 -15.18
N GLU A 39 -3.02 -6.49 -15.50
CA GLU A 39 -2.88 -5.88 -16.83
C GLU A 39 -2.64 -6.96 -17.89
N HIS A 40 -1.56 -7.72 -17.75
CA HIS A 40 -1.26 -8.85 -18.60
C HIS A 40 -0.15 -9.73 -18.00
N TRP A 41 -0.35 -11.05 -17.96
CA TRP A 41 0.59 -12.01 -17.36
C TRP A 41 2.01 -11.96 -17.95
N THR A 42 2.17 -11.57 -19.22
CA THR A 42 3.51 -11.46 -19.85
C THR A 42 4.37 -10.38 -19.21
N LEU A 43 3.75 -9.36 -18.59
CA LEU A 43 4.45 -8.30 -17.88
C LEU A 43 5.12 -8.78 -16.60
N LEU A 44 4.90 -10.04 -16.20
CA LEU A 44 5.65 -10.65 -15.12
C LEU A 44 7.01 -11.17 -15.55
N PHE A 45 7.29 -11.35 -16.84
CA PHE A 45 8.58 -11.87 -17.32
C PHE A 45 9.63 -10.76 -17.30
N ASN A 46 10.87 -11.05 -16.91
CA ASN A 46 11.97 -10.09 -17.05
C ASN A 46 12.12 -9.59 -18.49
N LYS A 47 11.88 -10.48 -19.46
CA LYS A 47 11.89 -10.22 -20.90
C LYS A 47 10.53 -10.59 -21.48
N VAL A 48 9.70 -9.59 -21.73
CA VAL A 48 8.30 -9.76 -22.18
C VAL A 48 8.25 -10.50 -23.53
N GLU A 49 9.23 -10.27 -24.40
CA GLU A 49 9.35 -10.91 -25.72
C GLU A 49 9.66 -12.41 -25.64
N LYS A 50 10.09 -12.91 -24.46
CA LYS A 50 10.34 -14.33 -24.20
C LYS A 50 9.20 -15.02 -23.46
N ALA A 51 8.07 -14.33 -23.26
CA ALA A 51 6.99 -14.86 -22.48
C ALA A 51 6.37 -16.11 -23.11
N SER A 52 6.21 -17.15 -22.29
CA SER A 52 5.63 -18.45 -22.66
C SER A 52 4.49 -18.76 -21.70
N LEU A 53 3.30 -19.03 -22.25
CA LEU A 53 2.14 -19.37 -21.43
C LEU A 53 2.36 -20.66 -20.63
N GLN A 54 3.14 -21.61 -21.18
CA GLN A 54 3.51 -22.84 -20.49
C GLN A 54 4.43 -22.54 -19.30
N ASP A 55 5.46 -21.71 -19.49
CA ASP A 55 6.38 -21.36 -18.42
C ASP A 55 5.69 -20.54 -17.33
N TYR A 56 4.78 -19.64 -17.71
CA TYR A 56 3.94 -18.89 -16.77
C TYR A 56 3.11 -19.82 -15.88
N LYS A 57 2.35 -20.75 -16.48
CA LYS A 57 1.50 -21.69 -15.74
C LYS A 57 2.28 -22.63 -14.82
N ASN A 58 3.53 -22.93 -15.16
CA ASN A 58 4.41 -23.78 -14.36
C ASN A 58 5.30 -22.98 -13.38
N GLY A 59 5.18 -21.65 -13.32
CA GLY A 59 6.04 -20.79 -12.51
C GLY A 59 7.53 -20.82 -12.91
N LYS A 60 7.85 -21.26 -14.13
CA LYS A 60 9.21 -21.52 -14.59
C LYS A 60 9.75 -20.37 -15.43
N PHE A 61 9.88 -19.19 -14.85
CA PHE A 61 10.40 -18.01 -15.55
C PHE A 61 11.17 -17.08 -14.60
N THR A 62 12.04 -16.24 -15.16
CA THR A 62 12.63 -15.14 -14.40
C THR A 62 11.63 -13.99 -14.37
N SER A 63 11.18 -13.60 -13.18
CA SER A 63 10.23 -12.51 -13.04
C SER A 63 10.89 -11.15 -13.29
N ALA A 64 10.09 -10.16 -13.69
CA ALA A 64 10.45 -8.74 -13.69
C ALA A 64 11.09 -8.35 -12.35
N ASN A 65 12.14 -7.55 -12.39
CA ASN A 65 12.74 -6.98 -11.18
C ASN A 65 11.94 -5.75 -10.71
N PHE A 66 12.35 -5.13 -9.60
CA PHE A 66 11.67 -3.96 -9.06
C PHE A 66 11.56 -2.79 -10.04
N ASP A 67 12.64 -2.47 -10.77
CA ASP A 67 12.67 -1.35 -11.72
C ASP A 67 11.80 -1.64 -12.94
N ASP A 68 11.89 -2.86 -13.48
CA ASP A 68 10.99 -3.34 -14.52
C ASP A 68 9.53 -3.19 -14.10
N CYS A 69 9.22 -3.45 -12.81
CA CYS A 69 7.86 -3.32 -12.33
C CYS A 69 7.38 -1.87 -12.30
N ILE A 70 8.19 -0.96 -11.75
CA ILE A 70 7.85 0.48 -11.69
C ILE A 70 7.70 1.07 -13.09
N ASP A 71 8.64 0.78 -13.99
CA ASP A 71 8.60 1.29 -15.36
C ASP A 71 7.37 0.79 -16.11
N ARG A 72 6.98 -0.47 -15.94
CA ARG A 72 5.77 -1.02 -16.58
C ARG A 72 4.50 -0.45 -15.96
N LEU A 73 4.45 -0.29 -14.65
CA LEU A 73 3.30 0.31 -13.97
C LEU A 73 3.04 1.74 -14.47
N ILE A 74 4.09 2.54 -14.62
CA ILE A 74 3.96 3.92 -15.11
C ILE A 74 3.60 3.94 -16.60
N ASN A 75 4.35 3.22 -17.44
CA ASN A 75 4.27 3.40 -18.90
C ASN A 75 3.22 2.52 -19.58
N ILE A 76 2.76 1.45 -18.94
CA ILE A 76 1.81 0.48 -19.52
C ILE A 76 0.49 0.49 -18.75
N CYS A 77 0.56 0.42 -17.42
CA CYS A 77 -0.64 0.40 -16.57
C CYS A 77 -1.16 1.80 -16.21
N GLU A 78 -0.46 2.87 -16.63
CA GLU A 78 -0.79 4.27 -16.35
C GLU A 78 -0.93 4.61 -14.85
N VAL A 79 -0.23 3.88 -13.98
CA VAL A 79 -0.26 4.09 -12.53
C VAL A 79 0.47 5.38 -12.16
N GLY A 80 -0.19 6.23 -11.37
CA GLY A 80 0.31 7.53 -10.94
C GLY A 80 1.41 7.49 -9.88
N ILE A 81 2.61 7.03 -10.22
CA ILE A 81 3.77 7.05 -9.31
C ILE A 81 4.52 8.38 -9.46
N ASN A 82 4.36 9.29 -8.50
CA ASN A 82 5.06 10.58 -8.51
C ASN A 82 6.55 10.46 -8.11
N GLN A 83 7.32 11.52 -8.36
CA GLN A 83 8.77 11.53 -8.09
C GLN A 83 9.12 11.26 -6.61
N GLN A 84 8.31 11.72 -5.67
CA GLN A 84 8.55 11.48 -4.24
C GLN A 84 8.30 10.02 -3.87
N MET A 85 7.22 9.43 -4.38
CA MET A 85 6.93 8.00 -4.20
C MET A 85 8.06 7.14 -4.78
N GLY A 86 8.53 7.45 -5.99
CA GLY A 86 9.67 6.77 -6.61
C GLY A 86 10.96 6.87 -5.77
N LYS A 87 11.24 8.05 -5.18
CA LYS A 87 12.39 8.23 -4.26
C LYS A 87 12.26 7.38 -2.99
N ASN A 88 11.07 7.33 -2.40
CA ASN A 88 10.81 6.54 -1.19
C ASN A 88 11.01 5.04 -1.46
N LEU A 89 10.47 4.55 -2.58
CA LEU A 89 10.63 3.16 -3.03
C LEU A 89 12.08 2.79 -3.31
N ASN A 90 12.83 3.67 -3.99
CA ASN A 90 14.27 3.48 -4.19
C ASN A 90 15.03 3.45 -2.86
N SER A 91 14.66 4.32 -1.90
CA SER A 91 15.29 4.31 -0.57
C SER A 91 15.05 3.00 0.18
N LEU A 92 13.85 2.43 0.10
CA LEU A 92 13.53 1.13 0.67
C LEU A 92 14.41 0.03 0.06
N ARG A 93 14.50 0.00 -1.28
CA ARG A 93 15.31 -0.95 -2.02
C ARG A 93 16.80 -0.86 -1.67
N ASP A 94 17.35 0.36 -1.62
CA ASP A 94 18.77 0.57 -1.34
C ASP A 94 19.12 0.14 0.08
N LYS A 95 18.25 0.40 1.07
CA LYS A 95 18.43 -0.09 2.44
C LYS A 95 18.32 -1.61 2.52
N ARG A 96 17.37 -2.22 1.81
CA ARG A 96 17.24 -3.68 1.71
C ARG A 96 18.51 -4.32 1.16
N ASN A 97 19.01 -3.83 0.02
CA ASN A 97 20.26 -4.28 -0.60
C ASN A 97 21.43 -4.17 0.38
N ARG A 98 21.50 -3.05 1.11
CA ARG A 98 22.55 -2.85 2.11
C ARG A 98 22.46 -3.86 3.25
N PHE A 99 21.26 -4.19 3.73
CA PHE A 99 21.05 -5.16 4.80
C PHE A 99 21.40 -6.60 4.42
N GLU A 100 21.24 -6.96 3.15
CA GLU A 100 21.64 -8.27 2.62
C GLU A 100 23.16 -8.43 2.56
N HIS A 101 23.90 -7.34 2.30
CA HIS A 101 25.33 -7.41 2.02
C HIS A 101 26.26 -6.85 3.12
N PHE A 102 25.82 -5.84 3.88
CA PHE A 102 26.71 -5.02 4.72
C PHE A 102 26.22 -4.78 6.16
N GLY A 103 24.96 -5.12 6.48
CA GLY A 103 24.39 -4.92 7.82
C GLY A 103 23.76 -3.53 8.05
N ILE A 104 23.41 -3.22 9.30
CA ILE A 104 22.68 -1.98 9.66
C ILE A 104 23.66 -0.85 9.91
N VAL A 105 23.56 0.22 9.12
CA VAL A 105 24.38 1.44 9.26
C VAL A 105 23.56 2.72 9.48
N ASP A 106 22.26 2.64 9.24
CA ASP A 106 21.33 3.76 9.39
C ASP A 106 20.83 3.85 10.85
N SER A 107 20.45 5.06 11.29
CA SER A 107 19.86 5.24 12.62
C SER A 107 18.45 4.63 12.69
N SER A 108 18.02 4.27 13.91
CA SER A 108 16.66 3.74 14.14
C SER A 108 15.57 4.67 13.60
N GLU A 109 15.75 5.98 13.73
CA GLU A 109 14.80 6.98 13.23
C GLU A 109 14.72 6.98 11.70
N ALA A 110 15.85 6.86 11.01
CA ALA A 110 15.90 6.78 9.55
C ALA A 110 15.25 5.48 9.04
N LEU A 111 15.42 4.37 9.77
CA LEU A 111 14.76 3.11 9.46
C LEU A 111 13.26 3.19 9.73
N LYS A 112 12.83 3.73 10.87
CA LYS A 112 11.41 3.96 11.19
C LYS A 112 10.74 4.83 10.12
N ALA A 113 11.41 5.89 9.65
CA ALA A 113 10.90 6.73 8.57
C ALA A 113 10.74 5.95 7.25
N THR A 114 11.71 5.10 6.91
CA THR A 114 11.65 4.27 5.68
C THR A 114 10.51 3.26 5.74
N VAL A 115 10.33 2.60 6.89
CA VAL A 115 9.21 1.68 7.13
C VAL A 115 7.88 2.43 6.97
N ALA A 116 7.76 3.61 7.59
CA ALA A 116 6.56 4.43 7.51
C ALA A 116 6.25 4.90 6.08
N ASP A 117 7.26 5.32 5.31
CA ASP A 117 7.11 5.68 3.90
C ASP A 117 6.63 4.48 3.05
N ALA A 118 7.19 3.29 3.29
CA ALA A 118 6.80 2.07 2.61
C ALA A 118 5.35 1.64 2.92
N LEU A 119 4.93 1.76 4.19
CA LEU A 119 3.56 1.46 4.62
C LEU A 119 2.55 2.46 4.04
N ASN A 120 2.91 3.74 3.97
CA ASN A 120 2.09 4.76 3.29
C ASN A 120 1.86 4.38 1.82
N PHE A 121 2.93 4.08 1.10
CA PHE A 121 2.84 3.62 -0.29
C PHE A 121 1.96 2.37 -0.42
N LEU A 122 2.17 1.38 0.46
CA LEU A 122 1.43 0.12 0.42
C LEU A 122 -0.08 0.34 0.56
N ILE A 123 -0.50 1.15 1.54
CA ILE A 123 -1.92 1.43 1.78
C ILE A 123 -2.54 2.16 0.59
N ASP A 124 -1.86 3.17 0.06
CA ASP A 124 -2.35 3.94 -1.09
C ASP A 124 -2.48 3.04 -2.32
N PHE A 125 -1.42 2.30 -2.64
CA PHE A 125 -1.38 1.44 -3.82
C PHE A 125 -2.42 0.32 -3.76
N VAL A 126 -2.60 -0.33 -2.61
CA VAL A 126 -3.59 -1.41 -2.49
C VAL A 126 -5.02 -0.87 -2.67
N ASN A 127 -5.32 0.29 -2.08
CA ASN A 127 -6.64 0.91 -2.21
C ASN A 127 -6.90 1.40 -3.64
N ASP A 128 -5.93 2.02 -4.30
CA ASP A 128 -6.14 2.64 -5.61
C ASP A 128 -6.03 1.62 -6.76
N GLU A 129 -5.19 0.59 -6.63
CA GLU A 129 -4.85 -0.30 -7.74
C GLU A 129 -5.33 -1.75 -7.57
N LEU A 130 -5.72 -2.16 -6.35
CA LEU A 130 -6.02 -3.58 -6.05
C LEU A 130 -7.36 -3.87 -5.36
N GLU A 131 -8.21 -2.87 -5.08
CA GLU A 131 -9.37 -2.93 -4.17
C GLU A 131 -10.29 -4.16 -4.37
N ASP A 132 -10.55 -4.60 -5.60
CA ASP A 132 -11.58 -5.61 -5.92
C ASP A 132 -11.24 -7.07 -5.54
N GLU A 133 -10.00 -7.39 -5.19
CA GLU A 133 -9.53 -8.79 -5.05
C GLU A 133 -8.70 -9.05 -3.79
N VAL A 134 -8.52 -8.04 -2.93
CA VAL A 134 -7.76 -8.24 -1.70
C VAL A 134 -8.64 -8.95 -0.67
N ASP A 135 -8.09 -9.98 -0.03
CA ASP A 135 -8.75 -10.60 1.11
C ASP A 135 -9.05 -9.52 2.16
N TYR A 136 -10.34 -9.31 2.39
CA TYR A 136 -10.83 -8.28 3.29
C TYR A 136 -10.24 -8.48 4.70
N ASP A 137 -10.11 -9.73 5.13
CA ASP A 137 -9.64 -10.06 6.47
C ASP A 137 -8.13 -9.77 6.59
N GLU A 138 -7.31 -10.10 5.58
CA GLU A 138 -5.89 -9.75 5.58
C GLU A 138 -5.66 -8.23 5.59
N MET A 139 -6.47 -7.48 4.85
CA MET A 139 -6.35 -6.03 4.81
C MET A 139 -6.81 -5.34 6.09
N VAL A 140 -7.79 -5.91 6.78
CA VAL A 140 -8.19 -5.44 8.11
C VAL A 140 -7.04 -5.62 9.08
N VAL A 141 -6.43 -6.81 9.12
CA VAL A 141 -5.27 -7.10 9.99
C VAL A 141 -4.12 -6.14 9.70
N ILE A 142 -3.75 -5.95 8.42
CA ILE A 142 -2.68 -5.02 8.04
C ILE A 142 -3.00 -3.60 8.53
N ARG A 143 -4.24 -3.12 8.35
CA ARG A 143 -4.63 -1.76 8.77
C ARG A 143 -4.55 -1.60 10.29
N GLU A 144 -5.04 -2.58 11.05
CA GLU A 144 -5.02 -2.54 12.51
C GLU A 144 -3.60 -2.58 13.06
N GLU A 145 -2.78 -3.48 12.54
CA GLU A 145 -1.41 -3.67 13.00
C GLU A 145 -0.51 -2.47 12.64
N VAL A 146 -0.70 -1.88 11.46
CA VAL A 146 0.06 -0.67 11.05
C VAL A 146 -0.26 0.55 11.92
N LEU A 147 -1.45 0.63 12.51
CA LEU A 147 -1.80 1.72 13.43
C LEU A 147 -1.03 1.68 14.76
N LYS A 148 -0.44 0.53 15.11
CA LYS A 148 0.43 0.42 16.30
C LYS A 148 1.80 1.07 16.10
N PHE A 149 2.15 1.43 14.87
CA PHE A 149 3.43 2.02 14.53
C PHE A 149 3.36 3.56 14.48
N ASP A 150 3.78 4.22 15.56
CA ASP A 150 3.67 5.68 15.75
C ASP A 150 4.29 6.51 14.62
N ALA A 151 5.42 6.05 14.05
CA ALA A 151 6.07 6.77 12.96
C ALA A 151 5.21 6.79 11.70
N PHE A 152 4.50 5.71 11.40
CA PHE A 152 3.52 5.66 10.32
C PHE A 152 2.35 6.61 10.61
N VAL A 153 1.73 6.51 11.78
CA VAL A 153 0.59 7.35 12.16
C VAL A 153 0.94 8.83 12.06
N SER A 154 2.09 9.22 12.60
CA SER A 154 2.60 10.60 12.57
C SER A 154 2.83 11.11 11.14
N GLN A 155 3.47 10.30 10.29
CA GLN A 155 3.69 10.66 8.89
C GLN A 155 2.38 10.78 8.12
N ARG A 156 1.45 9.84 8.31
CA ARG A 156 0.15 9.84 7.64
C ARG A 156 -0.63 11.10 7.98
N TRP A 157 -0.70 11.47 9.26
CA TRP A 157 -1.33 12.71 9.70
C TRP A 157 -0.68 13.96 9.11
N LYS A 158 0.65 13.99 9.03
CA LYS A 158 1.38 15.09 8.38
C LYS A 158 1.03 15.21 6.89
N ALA A 159 0.88 14.09 6.18
CA ALA A 159 0.53 14.08 4.76
C ALA A 159 -0.90 14.58 4.50
N ILE A 160 -1.84 14.29 5.39
CA ILE A 160 -3.28 14.57 5.18
C ILE A 160 -3.78 15.83 5.89
N GLY A 161 -3.04 16.36 6.88
CA GLY A 161 -3.52 17.43 7.76
C GLY A 161 -4.01 18.68 7.03
N SER A 162 -3.34 19.07 5.95
CA SER A 162 -3.77 20.21 5.11
C SER A 162 -5.07 19.96 4.34
N LYS A 163 -5.37 18.71 4.01
CA LYS A 163 -6.64 18.29 3.39
C LYS A 163 -7.75 18.23 4.42
N ILE A 164 -7.48 17.65 5.59
CA ILE A 164 -8.41 17.55 6.73
C ILE A 164 -8.90 18.92 7.17
N ALA A 165 -8.01 19.91 7.28
CA ALA A 165 -8.37 21.27 7.69
C ALA A 165 -9.40 21.97 6.75
N LYS A 166 -9.61 21.45 5.54
CA LYS A 166 -10.56 21.98 4.55
C LYS A 166 -11.92 21.26 4.57
N ILE A 167 -12.02 20.14 5.27
CA ILE A 167 -13.23 19.32 5.33
C ILE A 167 -14.22 19.93 6.32
N LYS A 168 -15.50 19.97 5.95
CA LYS A 168 -16.57 20.55 6.77
C LYS A 168 -17.05 19.63 7.88
N LEU A 169 -17.16 18.34 7.59
CA LEU A 169 -17.64 17.33 8.52
C LEU A 169 -16.65 16.16 8.56
N VAL A 170 -15.74 16.23 9.52
CA VAL A 170 -14.81 15.16 9.84
C VAL A 170 -15.44 14.27 10.91
N VAL A 171 -15.42 12.95 10.67
CA VAL A 171 -15.86 11.95 11.64
C VAL A 171 -14.80 10.86 11.80
N THR A 172 -14.96 10.06 12.86
CA THR A 172 -14.16 8.85 13.07
C THR A 172 -14.45 7.81 11.99
N CYS A 173 -13.38 7.30 11.36
CA CYS A 173 -13.48 6.21 10.42
C CYS A 173 -13.77 4.88 11.15
N PRO A 174 -14.78 4.09 10.77
CA PRO A 174 -15.04 2.82 11.43
C PRO A 174 -14.03 1.74 11.04
N ARG A 175 -13.20 1.95 10.00
CA ARG A 175 -12.19 0.99 9.55
C ARG A 175 -10.83 1.17 10.22
N CYS A 176 -10.36 2.42 10.40
CA CYS A 176 -9.06 2.69 11.02
C CYS A 176 -9.14 3.47 12.33
N LEU A 177 -10.35 3.80 12.80
CA LEU A 177 -10.61 4.52 14.05
C LEU A 177 -9.97 5.91 14.16
N GLN A 178 -9.45 6.45 13.05
CA GLN A 178 -8.90 7.81 12.99
C GLN A 178 -10.00 8.83 12.63
N ASP A 179 -9.93 10.03 13.23
CA ASP A 179 -10.81 11.17 12.93
C ASP A 179 -10.45 11.85 11.60
N ALA A 180 -10.54 11.07 10.53
CA ALA A 180 -10.06 11.46 9.22
C ALA A 180 -11.06 11.18 8.08
N ALA A 181 -12.32 10.88 8.41
CA ALA A 181 -13.34 10.61 7.41
C ALA A 181 -14.17 11.83 7.06
N ASP A 182 -14.19 12.20 5.79
CA ASP A 182 -15.10 13.19 5.23
C ASP A 182 -16.48 12.58 5.02
N ARG A 183 -17.50 13.23 5.60
CA ARG A 183 -18.91 12.90 5.39
C ARG A 183 -19.72 13.96 4.63
N SER A 184 -19.03 14.93 4.04
CA SER A 184 -19.66 16.03 3.30
C SER A 184 -20.31 15.56 2.00
N ASP A 185 -19.72 14.58 1.32
CA ASP A 185 -20.21 13.99 0.06
C ASP A 185 -19.88 12.49 -0.05
N GLY A 186 -20.56 11.66 0.72
CA GLY A 186 -20.26 10.22 0.83
C GLY A 186 -19.46 9.90 2.10
N PHE A 187 -18.79 8.76 2.15
CA PHE A 187 -17.85 8.43 3.21
C PHE A 187 -16.48 8.17 2.58
N GLN A 188 -15.50 9.03 2.85
CA GLN A 188 -14.11 8.84 2.42
C GLN A 188 -13.16 9.14 3.57
N CYS A 189 -12.39 8.13 4.00
CA CYS A 189 -11.34 8.32 5.00
C CYS A 189 -10.03 8.76 4.35
N LEU A 190 -9.56 9.97 4.63
CA LEU A 190 -8.26 10.43 4.12
C LEU A 190 -7.07 9.73 4.76
N PHE A 191 -7.25 9.07 5.91
CA PHE A 191 -6.15 8.37 6.59
C PHE A 191 -5.91 6.96 6.03
N CYS A 192 -6.95 6.18 5.74
CA CYS A 192 -6.78 4.80 5.25
C CYS A 192 -7.40 4.55 3.86
N ASP A 193 -7.81 5.63 3.18
CA ASP A 193 -8.47 5.68 1.86
C ASP A 193 -9.72 4.82 1.70
N THR A 194 -10.31 4.38 2.79
CA THR A 194 -11.60 3.66 2.76
C THR A 194 -12.70 4.53 2.20
N ARG A 195 -13.40 4.03 1.17
CA ARG A 195 -14.59 4.65 0.59
C ARG A 195 -15.82 3.81 0.90
N MET A 196 -16.93 4.44 1.26
CA MET A 196 -18.23 3.79 1.32
C MET A 196 -19.26 4.67 0.61
N THR A 197 -19.91 4.11 -0.39
CA THR A 197 -21.02 4.78 -1.07
C THR A 197 -22.24 4.78 -0.15
N ILE A 198 -22.79 5.95 0.14
CA ILE A 198 -24.08 6.05 0.80
C ILE A 198 -25.11 5.59 -0.24
N GLN A 199 -25.65 4.37 -0.10
CA GLN A 199 -26.90 4.04 -0.78
C GLN A 199 -27.96 5.00 -0.25
N ARG A 200 -28.25 6.07 -1.01
CA ARG A 200 -29.45 6.86 -0.79
C ARG A 200 -30.61 5.89 -0.95
N LYS A 201 -31.24 5.47 0.15
CA LYS A 201 -32.56 4.86 0.10
C LYS A 201 -33.42 5.78 -0.76
N LEU A 202 -33.79 5.34 -1.97
CA LEU A 202 -34.89 5.94 -2.69
C LEU A 202 -36.06 6.02 -1.72
N PRO A 203 -36.75 7.18 -1.60
CA PRO A 203 -37.89 7.27 -0.71
C PRO A 203 -38.89 6.19 -1.12
N MET A 204 -39.23 5.33 -0.16
CA MET A 204 -40.41 4.49 -0.24
C MET A 204 -41.62 5.40 -0.44
N SER A 205 -42.03 5.57 -1.69
CA SER A 205 -43.41 5.88 -2.04
C SER A 205 -43.91 4.73 -2.89
N MET A 206 -44.21 3.64 -2.19
CA MET A 206 -45.13 2.64 -2.70
C MET A 206 -46.54 3.25 -2.67
N CYS A 207 -47.33 2.80 -3.66
CA CYS A 207 -48.78 2.68 -3.66
C CYS A 207 -49.64 3.77 -4.34
N LEU A 208 -50.14 3.32 -5.50
CA LEU A 208 -51.53 3.33 -5.97
C LEU A 208 -51.93 4.50 -6.87
N ARG A 209 -52.25 4.19 -8.14
CA ARG A 209 -53.64 3.92 -8.55
C ARG A 209 -53.75 3.60 -10.05
N PHE A 210 -54.46 2.48 -10.29
CA PHE A 210 -55.16 1.99 -11.50
C PHE A 210 -54.38 1.75 -12.79
#